data_AF-A0A3D2R892-F1
#
_entry.id   AF-A0A3D2R892-F1
#
_cell.length_a   1.000
_cell.length_b   1.000
_cell.length_c   1.000
_cell.angle_alpha   90.00
_cell.angle_beta   90.00
_cell.angle_gamma   90.00
#
_symmetry.space_group_name_H-M   'P 1'
#
loop_
_entity.id
_entity.type
_entity.pdbx_description
1 polymer ?
#
loop_
_entity_poly.entity_id
_entity_poly.type
_entity_poly.pdbx_seq_one_letter_code
_entity_poly.pdbx_strand_id
1 'polypeptide(L)' 'MILYTFHRTQKLPITLEQAWDFFSDPKNLKTITPEYMGFDIIAGADRRMYPG' A
#
# COMPACT_ATOMS: atom_id res chain seq x y z
N MET A 1 -23.38 17.39 -8.39
CA MET A 1 -22.66 16.34 -7.63
C MET A 1 -21.21 16.79 -7.53
N ILE A 2 -20.66 16.92 -6.32
CA ILE A 2 -19.28 17.40 -6.13
C ILE A 2 -18.43 16.17 -5.84
N LEU A 3 -17.42 15.92 -6.67
CA LEU A 3 -16.43 14.87 -6.44
C LEU A 3 -15.26 15.49 -5.68
N TYR A 4 -15.04 15.05 -4.45
CA TYR A 4 -13.89 15.46 -3.64
C TYR A 4 -12.74 14.50 -3.89
N THR A 5 -11.60 15.03 -4.34
CA THR A 5 -10.39 14.22 -4.61
C THR A 5 -9.24 14.68 -3.73
N PHE A 6 -8.67 13.75 -2.97
CA PHE A 6 -7.46 14.00 -2.19
C PHE A 6 -6.22 13.63 -3.01
N HIS A 7 -5.32 14.60 -3.22
CA HIS A 7 -4.06 14.39 -3.92
C HIS A 7 -2.89 14.67 -3.00
N ARG A 8 -1.92 13.75 -2.92
CA ARG A 8 -0.71 13.90 -2.10
C ARG A 8 0.49 13.27 -2.79
N THR A 9 1.61 13.99 -2.82
CA THR A 9 2.89 13.46 -3.29
C THR A 9 3.82 13.21 -2.11
N GLN A 10 4.48 12.06 -2.08
CA GLN A 10 5.53 11.74 -1.10
C GLN A 10 6.84 11.45 -1.84
N LYS A 11 7.95 12.01 -1.36
CA LYS A 11 9.30 11.72 -1.87
C LYS A 11 9.95 10.71 -0.94
N LEU A 12 10.25 9.53 -1.45
CA LEU A 12 10.91 8.47 -0.70
C LEU A 12 12.37 8.35 -1.18
N PRO A 13 13.35 8.18 -0.28
CA PRO A 13 14.76 8.02 -0.65
C PRO A 13 15.06 6.57 -1.09
N ILE A 14 14.25 6.01 -2.00
CA ILE A 14 14.36 4.63 -2.51
C ILE A 14 14.16 4.62 -4.02
N THR A 15 14.58 3.54 -4.68
CA THR A 15 14.36 3.35 -6.11
C THR A 15 12.90 2.99 -6.41
N LEU A 16 12.48 3.16 -7.67
CA LEU A 16 11.14 2.77 -8.10
C LEU A 16 10.89 1.27 -7.93
N GLU A 17 11.90 0.43 -8.21
CA GLU A 17 11.83 -1.01 -8.05
C GLU A 17 11.62 -1.40 -6.57
N GLN A 18 12.38 -0.78 -5.66
CA GLN A 18 12.21 -1.00 -4.22
C GLN A 18 10.83 -0.57 -3.74
N ALA A 19 10.34 0.57 -4.24
CA ALA A 19 8.99 1.02 -3.93
C ALA A 19 7.94 0.01 -4.44
N TRP A 20 8.09 -0.45 -5.69
CA TRP A 20 7.17 -1.41 -6.29
C TRP A 20 7.14 -2.72 -5.52
N ASP A 21 8.30 -3.32 -5.23
CA ASP A 21 8.39 -4.56 -4.46
C ASP A 21 7.74 -4.42 -3.06
N PHE A 22 7.87 -3.26 -2.43
CA PHE A 22 7.25 -3.01 -1.13
C PHE A 22 5.73 -2.85 -1.22
N PHE A 23 5.22 -2.04 -2.15
CA PHE A 23 3.79 -1.78 -2.28
C PHE A 23 3.01 -2.95 -2.91
N SER A 24 3.68 -3.81 -3.68
CA SER A 24 3.08 -5.03 -4.24
C SER A 24 2.97 -6.18 -3.24
N ASP A 25 3.52 -6.06 -2.03
CA ASP A 25 3.35 -7.08 -0.99
C ASP A 25 2.17 -6.72 -0.07
N PRO A 26 1.08 -7.51 -0.06
CA PRO A 26 -0.08 -7.25 0.81
C PRO A 26 0.27 -7.30 2.31
N LYS A 27 1.38 -7.92 2.70
CA LYS A 27 1.85 -7.91 4.10
C LYS A 27 2.27 -6.51 4.55
N ASN A 28 2.80 -5.71 3.63
CA ASN A 28 3.24 -4.36 3.93
C ASN A 28 2.08 -3.37 4.09
N LEU A 29 0.85 -3.75 3.69
CA LEU A 29 -0.33 -2.91 3.91
C LEU A 29 -0.57 -2.63 5.40
N LYS A 30 -0.33 -3.64 6.26
CA LYS A 30 -0.43 -3.47 7.71
C LYS A 30 0.61 -2.49 8.26
N THR A 31 1.80 -2.43 7.66
CA THR A 31 2.88 -1.51 8.08
C THR A 31 2.60 -0.06 7.67
N ILE A 32 1.96 0.17 6.53
CA ILE A 32 1.66 1.52 6.02
C ILE A 32 0.30 2.07 6.48
N THR A 33 -0.54 1.22 7.07
CA THR A 33 -1.83 1.63 7.64
C THR A 33 -1.69 1.85 9.15
N PRO A 34 -2.30 2.91 9.70
CA PRO A 34 -2.32 3.09 11.14
C PRO A 34 -2.98 1.91 11.87
N GLU A 35 -2.46 1.54 13.04
CA GLU A 35 -2.96 0.39 13.81
C GLU A 35 -4.47 0.45 14.10
N TYR A 36 -5.01 1.66 14.26
CA TYR A 36 -6.45 1.87 14.52
C TYR A 36 -7.36 1.49 13.33
N MET A 37 -6.84 1.29 12.12
CA MET A 37 -7.63 0.82 10.97
C MET A 37 -7.98 -0.68 11.06
N GLY A 38 -7.38 -1.43 11.98
CA GLY A 38 -7.71 -2.84 12.20
C GLY A 38 -7.38 -3.73 11.00
N PHE A 39 -6.28 -3.46 10.30
CA PHE A 39 -5.88 -4.24 9.14
C PHE A 39 -5.27 -5.58 9.56
N ASP A 40 -6.09 -6.63 9.56
CA ASP A 40 -5.66 -8.00 9.81
C ASP A 40 -5.81 -8.85 8.56
N ILE A 41 -4.70 -9.45 8.13
CA ILE A 41 -4.69 -10.33 6.97
C ILE A 41 -5.16 -11.71 7.43
N ILE A 42 -6.39 -12.07 7.04
CA ILE A 42 -7.02 -13.33 7.43
C ILE A 42 -6.56 -14.50 6.53
N ALA A 43 -6.29 -14.23 5.24
CA ALA A 43 -5.73 -15.19 4.28
C ALA A 43 -5.22 -14.47 3.00
N GLY A 44 -4.39 -15.14 2.19
CA GLY A 44 -4.08 -14.69 0.82
C GLY A 44 -2.87 -13.75 0.65
N ALA A 45 -2.05 -13.59 1.69
CA ALA A 45 -0.82 -12.79 1.63
C ALA A 45 0.34 -13.47 0.87
N ASP A 46 0.11 -14.65 0.28
CA ASP A 46 1.15 -15.48 -0.32
C ASP A 46 1.43 -15.11 -1.78
N ARG A 47 0.67 -14.17 -2.36
CA ARG A 47 0.81 -13.72 -3.75
C ARG A 47 1.05 -12.22 -3.80
N ARG A 48 1.99 -11.80 -4.67
CA ARG A 48 2.23 -10.39 -4.97
C ARG A 48 0.97 -9.78 -5.61
N MET A 49 0.61 -8.57 -5.20
CA MET A 49 -0.37 -7.75 -5.89
C MET A 49 0.19 -7.32 -7.24
N TYR A 50 -0.60 -7.57 -8.29
CA TYR A 50 -0.25 -7.20 -9.65
C TYR A 50 -0.54 -5.71 -9.89
N PRO A 51 0.22 -5.04 -10.77
CA PRO A 51 -0.20 -3.76 -11.31
C PRO A 51 -1.52 -3.98 -12.06
N GLY A 52 -2.57 -3.26 -11.64
CA GLY A 52 -3.80 -3.10 -12.43
C GLY A 52 -3.58 -2.15 -13.60
#